data_AF-A0A2Z6BE88-F1
#
_entry.id   AF-A0A2Z6BE88-F1
#
_cell.length_a   1.000
_cell.length_b   1.000
_cell.length_c   1.000
_cell.angle_alpha   90.00
_cell.angle_beta   90.00
_cell.angle_gamma   90.00
#
_symmetry.space_group_name_H-M   'P 1'
#
loop_
_entity.id
_entity.type
_entity.pdbx_description
1 polymer ?
#
loop_
_entity_poly.entity_id
_entity_poly.type
_entity_poly.pdbx_seq_one_letter_code
_entity_poly.pdbx_strand_id
1 'polypeptide(L)'
;SGTLSGGEAQRIRLATQIGSALAGVLYILDEPSIGLHQRDNEKLIRTLISLKELGNTVIVVEHDEQILRTADYIVDVGPEAGIHGGEIVAKGTLADILNNENSLTGKYLSGQLKIEVPKTRRKKGKEEILLLNANKNNLKNIDVRIPLGIFTVITGVSGSGKSTLLNEVLYPALDSRLKLNTSYFDGFED
;
A
#
# COMPACT_ATOMS: atom_id res chain seq x y z
N SER A 1 -22.54 6.58 7.03
CA SER A 1 -21.57 6.09 8.02
C SER A 1 -20.42 5.45 7.28
N GLY A 2 -19.18 5.93 7.45
CA GLY A 2 -18.00 5.33 6.82
C GLY A 2 -16.85 6.32 6.65
N THR A 3 -16.20 6.73 7.75
CA THR A 3 -14.96 7.53 7.73
C THR A 3 -13.70 6.67 7.64
N LEU A 4 -13.85 5.38 7.31
CA LEU A 4 -12.77 4.40 7.24
C LEU A 4 -12.27 4.31 5.80
N SER A 5 -10.95 4.25 5.62
CA SER A 5 -10.37 3.88 4.33
C SER A 5 -10.72 2.43 3.97
N GLY A 6 -10.72 2.08 2.67
CA GLY A 6 -10.98 0.71 2.19
C GLY A 6 -10.14 -0.33 2.92
N GLY A 7 -8.82 -0.09 3.05
CA GLY A 7 -7.92 -0.96 3.80
C GLY A 7 -8.25 -1.05 5.31
N GLU A 8 -8.73 0.02 5.95
CA GLU A 8 -9.18 -0.05 7.35
C GLU A 8 -10.44 -0.89 7.50
N ALA A 9 -11.43 -0.73 6.61
CA ALA A 9 -12.64 -1.54 6.60
C ALA A 9 -12.32 -3.03 6.37
N GLN A 10 -11.40 -3.32 5.45
CA GLN A 10 -10.92 -4.68 5.19
C GLN A 10 -10.23 -5.29 6.42
N ARG A 11 -9.36 -4.54 7.10
CA ARG A 11 -8.69 -5.03 8.33
C ARG A 11 -9.64 -5.25 9.49
N ILE A 12 -10.69 -4.42 9.62
CA ILE A 12 -11.75 -4.66 10.61
C ILE A 12 -12.46 -5.98 10.32
N ARG A 13 -12.80 -6.25 9.05
CA ARG A 13 -13.38 -7.55 8.64
C ARG A 13 -12.42 -8.70 8.93
N LEU A 14 -11.13 -8.53 8.67
CA LEU A 14 -10.14 -9.58 8.96
C LEU A 14 -10.07 -9.89 10.46
N ALA A 15 -10.05 -8.86 11.31
CA ALA A 15 -10.03 -9.03 12.76
C ALA A 15 -11.29 -9.75 13.29
N THR A 16 -12.48 -9.45 12.73
CA THR A 16 -13.71 -10.15 13.14
C THR A 16 -13.72 -11.62 12.75
N GLN A 17 -13.12 -11.98 11.61
CA GLN A 17 -13.01 -13.38 11.18
C GLN A 17 -12.04 -14.20 12.05
N ILE A 18 -10.97 -13.59 12.56
CA ILE A 18 -10.10 -14.27 13.53
C ILE A 18 -10.88 -14.52 14.84
N GLY A 19 -11.65 -13.52 15.28
CA GLY A 19 -12.44 -13.61 16.51
C GLY A 19 -13.53 -14.67 16.49
N SER A 20 -14.03 -15.07 15.31
CA SER A 20 -15.02 -16.14 15.18
C SER A 20 -14.43 -17.55 15.26
N ALA A 21 -13.08 -17.69 15.20
CA ALA A 21 -12.36 -18.95 15.30
C ALA A 21 -12.89 -20.05 14.36
N LEU A 22 -13.32 -19.66 13.15
CA LEU A 22 -13.81 -20.60 12.15
C LEU A 22 -12.65 -21.46 11.61
N ALA A 23 -12.95 -22.73 11.33
CA ALA A 23 -12.03 -23.72 10.76
C ALA A 23 -12.67 -24.36 9.52
N GLY A 24 -11.86 -24.79 8.56
CA GLY A 24 -12.34 -25.38 7.30
C GLY A 24 -12.92 -24.38 6.31
N VAL A 25 -12.62 -23.09 6.46
CA VAL A 25 -13.06 -22.00 5.57
C VAL A 25 -11.98 -21.67 4.54
N LEU A 26 -12.39 -21.25 3.34
CA LEU A 26 -11.52 -20.63 2.34
C LEU A 26 -11.62 -19.11 2.44
N TYR A 27 -10.52 -18.47 2.84
CA TYR A 27 -10.38 -17.02 2.83
C TYR A 27 -9.70 -16.57 1.54
N ILE A 28 -10.29 -15.58 0.87
CA ILE A 28 -9.73 -14.92 -0.31
C ILE A 28 -9.60 -13.44 0.04
N LEU A 29 -8.39 -12.91 0.00
CA LEU A 29 -8.08 -11.54 0.35
C LEU A 29 -7.40 -10.83 -0.82
N ASP A 30 -7.83 -9.61 -1.10
CA ASP A 30 -7.30 -8.77 -2.15
C ASP A 30 -6.49 -7.62 -1.53
N GLU A 31 -5.17 -7.61 -1.75
CA GLU A 31 -4.18 -6.64 -1.25
C GLU A 31 -4.41 -6.12 0.19
N PRO A 32 -4.47 -7.01 1.22
CA PRO A 32 -4.73 -6.61 2.60
C PRO A 32 -3.67 -5.66 3.22
N SER A 33 -2.49 -5.53 2.61
CA SER A 33 -1.44 -4.61 3.02
C SER A 33 -1.71 -3.15 2.60
N ILE A 34 -2.70 -2.89 1.72
CA ILE A 34 -3.01 -1.53 1.26
C ILE A 34 -3.23 -0.57 2.44
N GLY A 35 -2.51 0.55 2.39
CA GLY A 35 -2.59 1.60 3.41
C GLY A 35 -1.99 1.23 4.77
N LEU A 36 -1.35 0.06 4.90
CA LEU A 36 -0.52 -0.25 6.05
C LEU A 36 0.86 0.39 5.91
N HIS A 37 1.39 0.81 7.05
CA HIS A 37 2.79 1.14 7.16
C HIS A 37 3.61 -0.15 7.30
N GLN A 38 4.82 -0.21 6.73
CA GLN A 38 5.70 -1.39 6.75
C GLN A 38 5.83 -2.01 8.16
N ARG A 39 5.94 -1.18 9.20
CA ARG A 39 5.97 -1.62 10.61
C ARG A 39 4.77 -2.48 11.03
N ASP A 40 3.58 -2.20 10.52
CA ASP A 40 2.35 -2.92 10.89
C ASP A 40 2.09 -4.13 9.98
N ASN A 41 2.89 -4.32 8.92
CA ASN A 41 2.80 -5.45 8.01
C ASN A 41 3.12 -6.79 8.73
N GLU A 42 4.05 -6.78 9.69
CA GLU A 42 4.34 -7.97 10.50
C GLU A 42 3.11 -8.51 11.25
N LYS A 43 2.21 -7.62 11.69
CA LYS A 43 0.97 -8.02 12.36
C LYS A 43 0.01 -8.67 11.38
N LEU A 44 -0.10 -8.12 10.17
CA LEU A 44 -0.90 -8.69 9.10
C LEU A 44 -0.41 -10.10 8.75
N ILE A 45 0.90 -10.28 8.56
CA ILE A 45 1.51 -11.59 8.28
C ILE A 45 1.16 -12.59 9.39
N ARG A 46 1.33 -12.21 10.67
CA ARG A 46 0.96 -13.07 11.81
C ARG A 46 -0.52 -13.46 11.78
N THR A 47 -1.39 -12.52 11.46
CA THR A 47 -2.82 -12.76 11.30
C THR A 47 -3.12 -13.78 10.20
N LEU A 48 -2.49 -13.65 9.02
CA LEU A 48 -2.67 -14.59 7.92
C LEU A 48 -2.19 -16.00 8.29
N ILE A 49 -1.04 -16.09 8.98
CA ILE A 49 -0.52 -17.36 9.51
C ILE A 49 -1.50 -17.97 10.52
N SER A 50 -2.03 -17.18 11.47
CA SER A 50 -2.99 -17.69 12.45
C SER A 50 -4.27 -18.21 11.79
N LEU A 51 -4.78 -17.55 10.74
CA LEU A 51 -5.93 -18.06 9.99
C LEU A 51 -5.64 -19.43 9.37
N LYS A 52 -4.45 -19.61 8.77
CA LYS A 52 -3.98 -20.90 8.26
C LYS A 52 -3.89 -21.95 9.38
N GLU A 53 -3.28 -21.62 10.51
CA GLU A 53 -3.07 -22.52 11.65
C GLU A 53 -4.38 -22.99 12.30
N LEU A 54 -5.46 -22.21 12.18
CA LEU A 54 -6.82 -22.63 12.58
C LEU A 54 -7.43 -23.70 11.65
N GLY A 55 -6.72 -24.14 10.60
CA GLY A 55 -7.20 -25.15 9.66
C GLY A 55 -7.96 -24.57 8.47
N ASN A 56 -7.69 -23.32 8.11
CA ASN A 56 -8.29 -22.66 6.95
C ASN A 56 -7.33 -22.63 5.75
N THR A 57 -7.89 -22.47 4.56
CA THR A 57 -7.12 -22.12 3.36
C THR A 57 -7.14 -20.60 3.20
N VAL A 58 -6.00 -20.00 2.93
CA VAL A 58 -5.86 -18.54 2.81
C VAL A 58 -5.19 -18.22 1.47
N ILE A 59 -5.94 -17.59 0.56
CA ILE A 59 -5.47 -17.10 -0.73
C ILE A 59 -5.39 -15.58 -0.66
N VAL A 60 -4.24 -15.03 -1.03
CA VAL A 60 -3.96 -13.60 -0.92
C VAL A 60 -3.38 -13.10 -2.23
N VAL A 61 -3.97 -12.04 -2.79
CA VAL A 61 -3.34 -11.22 -3.84
C VAL A 61 -2.49 -10.17 -3.13
N GLU A 62 -1.18 -10.14 -3.41
CA GLU A 62 -0.25 -9.22 -2.75
C GLU A 62 0.98 -8.92 -3.63
N HIS A 63 1.61 -7.79 -3.31
CA HIS A 63 2.85 -7.34 -3.93
C HIS A 63 3.96 -7.04 -2.91
N ASP A 64 3.66 -7.11 -1.61
CA ASP A 64 4.64 -6.91 -0.56
C ASP A 64 5.67 -8.06 -0.46
N GLU A 65 6.95 -7.69 -0.45
CA GLU A 65 8.06 -8.65 -0.40
C GLU A 65 8.05 -9.53 0.85
N GLN A 66 7.67 -8.99 2.02
CA GLN A 66 7.68 -9.78 3.27
C GLN A 66 6.57 -10.83 3.26
N ILE A 67 5.41 -10.50 2.70
CA ILE A 67 4.30 -11.45 2.54
C ILE A 67 4.71 -12.55 1.54
N LEU A 68 5.22 -12.18 0.36
CA LEU A 68 5.66 -13.15 -0.64
C LEU A 68 6.72 -14.13 -0.09
N ARG A 69 7.67 -13.63 0.70
CA ARG A 69 8.70 -14.46 1.33
C ARG A 69 8.16 -15.42 2.41
N THR A 70 7.01 -15.12 2.99
CA THR A 70 6.39 -15.93 4.05
C THR A 70 5.37 -16.93 3.51
N ALA A 71 4.93 -16.76 2.25
CA ALA A 71 3.94 -17.62 1.63
C ALA A 71 4.42 -19.07 1.52
N ASP A 72 3.53 -20.01 1.82
CA ASP A 72 3.80 -21.44 1.65
C ASP A 72 3.83 -21.84 0.16
N TYR A 73 3.05 -21.14 -0.68
CA TYR A 73 2.95 -21.35 -2.11
C TYR A 73 2.65 -20.02 -2.82
N ILE A 74 3.29 -19.79 -3.96
CA ILE A 74 3.16 -18.58 -4.76
C ILE A 74 2.69 -18.98 -6.16
N VAL A 75 1.77 -18.18 -6.71
CA VAL A 75 1.36 -18.24 -8.12
C VAL A 75 1.68 -16.88 -8.74
N ASP A 76 2.63 -16.86 -9.66
CA ASP A 76 3.06 -15.65 -10.37
C ASP A 76 2.31 -15.55 -11.70
N VAL A 77 1.54 -14.47 -11.85
CA VAL A 77 0.70 -14.20 -13.03
C VAL A 77 1.35 -13.08 -13.83
N GLY A 78 1.45 -13.26 -15.15
CA GLY A 78 2.11 -12.29 -16.04
C GLY A 78 2.12 -12.80 -17.48
N PRO A 79 3.17 -12.51 -18.27
CA PRO A 79 4.37 -11.73 -17.95
C PRO A 79 4.15 -10.22 -17.88
N GLU A 80 3.08 -9.71 -18.51
CA GLU A 80 2.74 -8.29 -18.56
C GLU A 80 1.30 -8.05 -18.07
N ALA A 81 0.84 -6.79 -18.10
CA ALA A 81 -0.53 -6.42 -17.77
C ALA A 81 -1.44 -6.45 -19.01
N GLY A 82 -2.76 -6.51 -18.78
CA GLY A 82 -3.76 -6.43 -19.85
C GLY A 82 -3.73 -7.62 -20.81
N ILE A 83 -3.86 -7.37 -22.11
CA ILE A 83 -3.91 -8.42 -23.15
C ILE A 83 -2.62 -9.24 -23.29
N HIS A 84 -1.52 -8.75 -22.69
CA HIS A 84 -0.21 -9.40 -22.71
C HIS A 84 0.09 -10.17 -21.41
N GLY A 85 -0.89 -10.23 -20.49
CA GLY A 85 -0.85 -11.03 -19.29
C GLY A 85 -1.78 -12.25 -19.34
N GLY A 86 -2.15 -12.74 -18.16
CA GLY A 86 -3.11 -13.84 -18.01
C GLY A 86 -2.50 -15.23 -18.08
N GLU A 87 -1.18 -15.34 -18.09
CA GLU A 87 -0.46 -16.61 -18.04
C GLU A 87 0.14 -16.87 -16.66
N ILE A 88 0.26 -18.15 -16.29
CA ILE A 88 0.99 -18.55 -15.09
C ILE A 88 2.46 -18.69 -15.46
N VAL A 89 3.26 -17.71 -15.06
CA VAL A 89 4.68 -17.61 -15.38
C VAL A 89 5.50 -18.55 -14.49
N ALA A 90 5.15 -18.60 -13.21
CA ALA A 90 5.79 -19.46 -12.22
C ALA A 90 4.78 -19.86 -11.13
N LYS A 91 4.96 -21.04 -10.53
CA LYS A 91 4.18 -21.49 -9.38
C LYS A 91 4.99 -22.45 -8.54
N GLY A 92 4.88 -22.38 -7.22
CA GLY A 92 5.65 -23.22 -6.33
C GLY A 92 6.00 -22.55 -5.01
N THR A 93 7.06 -23.04 -4.39
CA THR A 93 7.67 -22.43 -3.22
C THR A 93 8.42 -21.14 -3.60
N LEU A 94 8.83 -20.36 -2.61
CA LEU A 94 9.70 -19.19 -2.83
C LEU A 94 10.96 -19.55 -3.64
N ALA A 95 11.57 -20.72 -3.39
CA ALA A 95 12.74 -21.17 -4.13
C ALA A 95 12.43 -21.41 -5.62
N ASP A 96 11.27 -21.97 -5.94
CA ASP A 96 10.85 -22.20 -7.32
C ASP A 96 10.65 -20.87 -8.07
N ILE A 97 10.06 -19.87 -7.40
CA ILE A 97 9.88 -18.53 -7.97
C ILE A 97 11.23 -17.85 -8.20
N LEU A 98 12.14 -17.90 -7.23
CA LEU A 98 13.47 -17.29 -7.33
C LEU A 98 14.34 -17.91 -8.44
N ASN A 99 14.17 -19.20 -8.71
CA ASN A 99 14.93 -19.92 -9.74
C ASN A 99 14.30 -19.82 -11.14
N ASN A 100 13.11 -19.23 -11.28
CA ASN A 100 12.43 -19.11 -12.57
C ASN A 100 12.84 -17.82 -13.29
N GLU A 101 13.61 -17.95 -14.37
CA GLU A 101 14.10 -16.81 -15.17
C GLU A 101 12.99 -16.03 -15.89
N ASN A 102 11.80 -16.60 -16.05
CA ASN A 102 10.66 -15.90 -16.66
C ASN A 102 9.87 -15.07 -15.65
N SER A 103 9.98 -15.37 -14.35
CA SER A 103 9.27 -14.65 -13.29
C SER A 103 9.85 -13.26 -13.06
N LEU A 104 9.08 -12.22 -13.38
CA LEU A 104 9.44 -10.84 -13.04
C LEU A 104 9.52 -10.66 -11.52
N THR A 105 8.57 -11.26 -10.80
CA THR A 105 8.53 -11.30 -9.34
C THR A 105 9.81 -11.94 -8.78
N GLY A 106 10.22 -13.10 -9.30
CA GLY A 106 11.47 -13.76 -8.92
C GLY A 106 12.72 -12.91 -9.15
N LYS A 107 12.77 -12.15 -10.25
CA LYS A 107 13.88 -11.22 -10.55
C LYS A 107 13.99 -10.07 -9.55
N TYR A 108 12.86 -9.52 -9.09
CA TYR A 108 12.87 -8.48 -8.04
C TYR A 108 13.22 -9.07 -6.66
N LEU A 109 12.63 -10.22 -6.29
CA LEU A 109 12.89 -10.87 -5.01
C LEU A 109 14.33 -11.38 -4.86
N SER A 110 14.97 -11.80 -5.95
CA SER A 110 16.39 -12.20 -5.97
C SER A 110 17.35 -11.01 -6.01
N GLY A 111 16.84 -9.81 -6.33
CA GLY A 111 17.64 -8.62 -6.54
C GLY A 111 18.41 -8.60 -7.86
N GLN A 112 18.08 -9.47 -8.82
CA GLN A 112 18.57 -9.36 -10.21
C GLN A 112 18.05 -8.05 -10.84
N LEU A 113 16.78 -7.73 -10.59
CA LEU A 113 16.20 -6.43 -10.88
C LEU A 113 16.01 -5.64 -9.58
N LYS A 114 16.23 -4.33 -9.66
CA LYS A 114 16.06 -3.41 -8.53
C LYS A 114 15.57 -2.07 -9.05
N ILE A 115 14.76 -1.39 -8.24
CA ILE A 115 14.39 0.00 -8.49
C ILE A 115 15.61 0.87 -8.18
N GLU A 116 16.15 1.53 -9.20
CA GLU A 116 17.32 2.40 -9.02
C GLU A 116 17.01 3.60 -8.14
N VAL A 117 17.83 3.81 -7.11
CA VAL A 117 17.76 5.02 -6.28
C VAL A 117 18.57 6.12 -6.97
N PRO A 118 17.96 7.29 -7.27
CA PRO A 118 18.67 8.39 -7.92
C PRO A 118 19.92 8.79 -7.13
N LYS A 119 21.09 8.78 -7.79
CA LYS A 119 22.38 9.15 -7.18
C LYS A 119 22.41 10.59 -6.68
N THR A 120 21.61 11.47 -7.30
CA THR A 120 21.50 12.87 -6.95
C THR A 120 20.04 13.27 -6.79
N ARG A 121 19.73 14.05 -5.75
CA ARG A 121 18.41 14.66 -5.55
C ARG A 121 18.43 16.12 -6.02
N ARG A 122 17.34 16.59 -6.61
CA ARG A 122 17.18 18.01 -6.97
C ARG A 122 17.24 18.85 -5.70
N LYS A 123 18.08 19.90 -5.71
CA LYS A 123 18.18 20.83 -4.57
C LYS A 123 16.87 21.61 -4.44
N LYS A 124 16.46 21.88 -3.19
CA LYS A 124 15.30 22.73 -2.93
C LYS A 124 15.51 24.12 -3.53
N GLY A 125 14.47 24.65 -4.18
CA GLY A 125 14.44 26.03 -4.66
C GLY A 125 14.23 27.04 -3.52
N LYS A 126 13.97 28.29 -3.90
CA LYS A 126 13.58 29.35 -2.94
C LYS A 126 12.09 29.38 -2.64
N GLU A 127 11.28 28.78 -3.50
CA GLU A 127 9.82 28.80 -3.40
C GLU A 127 9.31 27.62 -2.59
N GLU A 128 8.34 27.88 -1.72
CA GLU A 128 7.71 26.87 -0.86
C GLU A 128 6.24 27.19 -0.63
N ILE A 129 5.41 26.14 -0.49
CA ILE A 129 4.07 26.27 0.06
C ILE A 129 4.23 26.29 1.58
N LEU A 130 3.77 27.37 2.21
CA LEU A 130 3.70 27.49 3.65
C LEU A 130 2.27 27.22 4.11
N LEU A 131 2.08 26.07 4.75
CA LEU A 131 0.84 25.72 5.42
C LEU A 131 0.98 26.06 6.90
N LEU A 132 0.13 26.95 7.40
CA LEU A 132 0.19 27.43 8.78
C LEU A 132 -1.02 26.93 9.58
N ASN A 133 -0.78 26.61 10.85
CA ASN A 133 -1.81 26.27 11.83
C ASN A 133 -2.75 25.13 11.37
N ALA A 134 -2.23 24.12 10.68
CA ALA A 134 -3.03 22.97 10.28
C ALA A 134 -3.51 22.19 11.51
N ASN A 135 -4.81 22.19 11.76
CA ASN A 135 -5.40 21.76 13.03
C ASN A 135 -6.65 20.87 12.89
N LYS A 136 -6.91 20.35 11.68
CA LYS A 136 -8.05 19.47 11.43
C LYS A 136 -7.82 18.07 12.00
N ASN A 137 -8.88 17.43 12.49
CA ASN A 137 -8.87 16.10 13.11
C ASN A 137 -7.79 15.96 14.21
N ASN A 138 -6.83 15.07 14.03
CA ASN A 138 -5.77 14.84 15.01
C ASN A 138 -4.52 15.71 14.81
N LEU A 139 -4.49 16.61 13.82
CA LEU A 139 -3.38 17.54 13.59
C LEU A 139 -3.26 18.53 14.75
N LYS A 140 -2.02 18.79 15.19
CA LYS A 140 -1.73 19.53 16.43
C LYS A 140 -1.26 20.96 16.15
N ASN A 141 -2.05 21.74 15.41
CA ASN A 141 -1.71 23.11 14.99
C ASN A 141 -0.31 23.16 14.34
N ILE A 142 -0.10 22.33 13.32
CA ILE A 142 1.22 22.16 12.72
C ILE A 142 1.46 23.17 11.60
N ASP A 143 2.70 23.64 11.50
CA ASP A 143 3.20 24.42 10.37
C ASP A 143 4.06 23.52 9.48
N VAL A 144 3.82 23.55 8.17
CA VAL A 144 4.54 22.73 7.19
C VAL A 144 5.01 23.59 6.02
N ARG A 145 6.29 23.49 5.69
CA ARG A 145 6.90 24.09 4.50
C ARG A 145 7.15 23.01 3.46
N ILE A 146 6.51 23.12 2.29
CA ILE A 146 6.65 22.16 1.19
C ILE A 146 7.40 22.86 0.06
N PRO A 147 8.68 22.51 -0.19
CA PRO A 147 9.47 23.14 -1.25
C PRO A 147 8.89 22.83 -2.64
N LEU A 148 8.80 23.85 -3.49
CA LEU A 148 8.34 23.68 -4.86
C LEU A 148 9.44 23.11 -5.76
N GLY A 149 9.00 22.47 -6.84
CA GLY A 149 9.89 21.97 -7.89
C GLY A 149 10.70 20.74 -7.52
N ILE A 150 10.42 20.05 -6.41
CA ILE A 150 11.08 18.79 -6.03
C ILE A 150 10.07 17.68 -5.72
N PHE A 151 10.51 16.42 -5.77
CA PHE A 151 9.70 15.26 -5.41
C PHE A 151 9.59 15.14 -3.88
N THR A 152 8.42 15.44 -3.34
CA THR A 152 8.15 15.44 -1.89
C THR A 152 7.20 14.30 -1.53
N VAL A 153 7.52 13.54 -0.48
CA VAL A 153 6.69 12.44 0.03
C VAL A 153 6.18 12.80 1.42
N ILE A 154 4.87 12.65 1.65
CA ILE A 154 4.26 12.68 2.99
C ILE A 154 4.15 11.23 3.46
N THR A 155 4.88 10.88 4.52
CA THR A 155 4.92 9.52 5.08
C THR A 155 4.55 9.51 6.56
N GLY A 156 4.38 8.31 7.13
CA GLY A 156 3.96 8.10 8.51
C GLY A 156 3.03 6.89 8.67
N VAL A 157 2.83 6.45 9.91
CA VAL A 157 1.97 5.31 10.26
C VAL A 157 0.49 5.55 9.94
N SER A 158 -0.33 4.50 9.86
CA SER A 158 -1.78 4.68 9.68
C SER A 158 -2.36 5.52 10.83
N GLY A 159 -3.34 6.37 10.52
CA GLY A 159 -3.93 7.31 11.49
C GLY A 159 -3.05 8.50 11.88
N SER A 160 -1.83 8.67 11.36
CA SER A 160 -0.95 9.80 11.72
C SER A 160 -1.41 11.18 11.18
N GLY A 161 -2.49 11.23 10.41
CA GLY A 161 -3.02 12.47 9.83
C GLY A 161 -2.53 12.81 8.42
N LYS A 162 -1.89 11.88 7.69
CA LYS A 162 -1.41 12.12 6.30
C LYS A 162 -2.53 12.55 5.34
N SER A 163 -3.62 11.77 5.29
CA SER A 163 -4.76 12.05 4.42
C SER A 163 -5.47 13.34 4.84
N THR A 164 -5.56 13.62 6.14
CA THR A 164 -6.09 14.89 6.63
C THR A 164 -5.20 16.06 6.21
N LEU A 165 -3.88 15.95 6.36
CA LEU A 165 -2.95 16.99 5.94
C LEU A 165 -3.04 17.28 4.43
N LEU A 166 -3.12 16.23 3.61
CA LEU A 166 -3.16 16.35 2.15
C LEU A 166 -4.56 16.76 1.63
N ASN A 167 -5.57 15.90 1.85
CA ASN A 167 -6.87 15.99 1.19
C ASN A 167 -7.80 16.99 1.88
N GLU A 168 -7.65 17.16 3.20
CA GLU A 168 -8.59 17.97 3.97
C GLU A 168 -8.05 19.34 4.36
N VAL A 169 -6.74 19.56 4.22
CA VAL A 169 -6.09 20.83 4.58
C VAL A 169 -5.36 21.43 3.38
N LEU A 170 -4.34 20.75 2.85
CA LEU A 170 -3.51 21.31 1.77
C LEU A 170 -4.31 21.53 0.48
N TYR A 171 -5.03 20.50 0.02
CA TYR A 171 -5.77 20.58 -1.24
C TYR A 171 -6.86 21.68 -1.21
N PRO A 172 -7.78 21.73 -0.22
CA PRO A 172 -8.80 22.79 -0.17
C PRO A 172 -8.20 24.19 -0.06
N ALA A 173 -7.05 24.33 0.64
CA ALA A 173 -6.35 25.61 0.73
C ALA A 173 -5.75 26.06 -0.62
N LEU A 174 -5.19 25.12 -1.39
CA LEU A 174 -4.67 25.39 -2.73
C LEU A 174 -5.79 25.71 -3.71
N ASP A 175 -6.87 24.93 -3.70
CA ASP A 175 -8.05 25.12 -4.55
C ASP A 175 -8.65 26.52 -4.36
N SER A 176 -8.89 26.90 -3.11
CA SER A 176 -9.39 28.23 -2.73
C SER A 176 -8.47 29.37 -3.19
N ARG A 177 -7.15 29.19 -3.08
CA ARG A 177 -6.15 30.23 -3.37
C ARG A 177 -5.83 30.37 -4.85
N LEU A 178 -5.91 29.27 -5.60
CA LEU A 178 -5.56 29.22 -7.02
C LEU A 178 -6.79 29.31 -7.95
N LYS A 179 -8.02 29.25 -7.41
CA LYS A 179 -9.28 29.21 -8.18
C LYS A 179 -9.22 28.16 -9.29
N LEU A 180 -8.75 26.96 -8.95
CA LEU A 180 -8.60 25.89 -9.93
C LEU A 180 -10.01 25.46 -10.38
N ASN A 181 -10.44 25.92 -11.57
CA ASN A 181 -11.64 25.43 -12.25
C ASN A 181 -11.38 24.02 -12.81
N THR A 182 -11.12 23.04 -11.95
CA THR A 182 -10.86 21.66 -12.37
C THR A 182 -11.83 20.71 -11.68
N SER A 183 -12.70 20.12 -12.50
CA SER A 183 -13.41 18.89 -12.21
C SER A 183 -12.41 17.79 -11.87
N TYR A 184 -12.62 17.14 -10.73
CA TYR A 184 -11.81 16.01 -10.30
C TYR A 184 -11.97 14.85 -11.29
N PHE A 185 -10.87 14.19 -11.64
CA PHE A 185 -10.89 12.80 -12.09
C PHE A 185 -11.04 11.94 -10.84
N ASP A 186 -12.24 11.42 -10.60
CA ASP A 186 -12.48 10.33 -9.66
C ASP A 186 -11.70 9.11 -10.16
N GLY A 187 -10.52 8.90 -9.60
CA GLY A 187 -9.62 7.83 -9.98
C GLY A 187 -9.14 7.06 -8.76
N PHE A 188 -10.06 6.67 -7.88
CA PHE A 188 -9.95 5.58 -6.89
C PHE A 188 -11.37 5.18 -6.44
N GLU A 189 -12.22 4.81 -7.40
CA GLU A 189 -13.33 3.89 -7.17
C GLU A 189 -13.06 2.66 -8.04
N ASP A 190 -12.58 1.60 -7.39
CA ASP A 190 -13.04 0.21 -7.48
C ASP A 190 -12.45 -0.56 -6.29
#